data_AF-A0A5C7RU95-F1
#
_entry.id   AF-A0A5C7RU95-F1
#
_cell.length_a   1.000
_cell.length_b   1.000
_cell.length_c   1.000
_cell.angle_alpha   90.00
_cell.angle_beta   90.00
_cell.angle_gamma   90.00
#
_symmetry.space_group_name_H-M   'P 1'
#
loop_
_entity.id
_entity.type
_entity.pdbx_description
1 polymer ?
#
loop_
_entity_poly.entity_id
_entity_poly.type
_entity_poly.pdbx_seq_one_letter_code
_entity_poly.pdbx_strand_id
1 'polypeptide(L)'
;MNRRLLSLLVLGFALNACSDSKEAASPNPVPAQQAEPTQTAMTLTNTNPETTPLGTELASQAQSSSKYEALNWESLELPGQGLADIMRKYQPMLDQISDEDGEAGDKLMAQMQSELNTAPTNPALNGKRIQLKGFVSPLEVDDQRGSVKEFLLVPYFGACIHVPPPPVNQTILVRPQADKSIRMEQIYEPVTVSGVISVEAAQTKLAPVGYQILEALVEPLKPSDY
;
A
#
# COMPACT_ATOMS: atom_id res chain seq x y z
N MET A 1 -17.12 -71.49 -0.18
CA MET A 1 -17.55 -70.15 -0.65
C MET A 1 -16.36 -69.21 -0.52
N ASN A 2 -15.80 -68.61 -1.58
CA ASN A 2 -16.30 -67.42 -2.33
C ASN A 2 -16.56 -66.21 -1.41
N ARG A 3 -16.15 -64.96 -1.67
CA ARG A 3 -15.29 -64.27 -2.68
C ARG A 3 -15.11 -62.82 -2.11
N ARG A 4 -14.01 -62.05 -2.18
CA ARG A 4 -12.62 -62.16 -2.70
C ARG A 4 -11.70 -61.31 -1.77
N LEU A 5 -10.39 -61.53 -1.80
CA LEU A 5 -9.36 -60.46 -1.69
C LEU A 5 -8.96 -60.05 -3.11
N LEU A 6 -8.63 -58.78 -3.38
CA LEU A 6 -7.79 -58.44 -4.54
C LEU A 6 -7.07 -57.07 -4.41
N SER A 7 -5.74 -57.15 -4.52
CA SER A 7 -4.78 -56.15 -5.00
C SER A 7 -4.67 -54.77 -4.33
N LEU A 8 -3.62 -54.70 -3.50
CA LEU A 8 -2.67 -53.57 -3.44
C LEU A 8 -2.43 -52.91 -4.80
N LEU A 9 -2.32 -51.58 -4.82
CA LEU A 9 -1.44 -50.88 -5.76
C LEU A 9 -0.51 -49.96 -4.97
N VAL A 10 0.74 -50.40 -4.82
CA VAL A 10 1.83 -49.56 -4.31
C VAL A 10 2.41 -48.81 -5.50
N LEU A 11 2.47 -47.48 -5.42
CA LEU A 11 3.29 -46.68 -6.32
C LEU A 11 4.15 -45.73 -5.47
N GLY A 12 5.37 -46.19 -5.18
CA GLY A 12 6.40 -45.34 -4.62
C GLY A 12 7.19 -44.67 -5.76
N PHE A 13 7.59 -43.43 -5.55
CA PHE A 13 8.76 -42.86 -6.21
C PHE A 13 9.62 -42.16 -5.16
N ALA A 14 10.93 -42.32 -5.29
CA ALA A 14 11.88 -42.05 -4.23
C ALA A 14 12.53 -40.66 -4.36
N LEU A 15 12.84 -40.09 -3.19
CA LEU A 15 14.06 -39.34 -2.86
C LEU A 15 14.70 -38.48 -3.97
N ASN A 16 14.84 -37.19 -3.66
CA ASN A 16 16.20 -36.67 -3.54
C ASN A 16 16.31 -35.65 -2.41
N ALA A 17 17.34 -35.79 -1.58
CA ALA A 17 17.65 -34.87 -0.49
C ALA A 17 19.06 -34.32 -0.72
N CYS A 18 19.26 -33.02 -0.53
CA CYS A 18 20.58 -32.44 -0.38
C CYS A 18 20.59 -31.54 0.87
N SER A 19 21.55 -31.84 1.74
CA SER A 19 21.88 -31.09 2.95
C SER A 19 23.27 -30.50 2.77
N ASP A 20 23.46 -29.22 3.13
CA ASP A 20 24.58 -28.71 3.94
C ASP A 20 24.47 -27.17 4.05
N SER A 21 24.40 -26.57 5.24
CA SER A 21 25.39 -26.47 6.34
C SER A 21 26.34 -25.27 6.19
N LYS A 22 26.09 -24.19 6.96
CA LYS A 22 27.11 -23.65 7.88
C LYS A 22 26.61 -22.64 8.91
N GLU A 23 27.21 -22.76 10.08
CA GLU A 23 27.01 -21.98 11.30
C GLU A 23 27.93 -20.75 11.36
N ALA A 24 27.56 -19.70 12.11
CA ALA A 24 28.28 -19.26 13.33
C ALA A 24 28.10 -17.77 13.73
N ALA A 25 27.93 -17.58 15.04
CA ALA A 25 28.47 -16.51 15.90
C ALA A 25 28.02 -15.02 15.74
N SER A 26 27.32 -14.55 16.78
CA SER A 26 27.45 -13.17 17.32
C SER A 26 28.71 -13.10 18.21
N PRO A 27 29.31 -11.89 18.41
CA PRO A 27 29.18 -11.29 19.74
C PRO A 27 29.12 -9.74 19.79
N ASN A 28 28.43 -9.20 20.79
CA ASN A 28 28.60 -7.86 21.38
C ASN A 28 29.82 -7.87 22.36
N PRO A 29 30.41 -6.75 22.86
CA PRO A 29 29.75 -5.47 23.20
C PRO A 29 30.57 -4.15 23.02
N VAL A 30 30.01 -3.04 23.56
CA VAL A 30 30.48 -1.64 23.56
C VAL A 30 31.38 -1.33 24.78
N PRO A 31 32.34 -0.38 24.70
CA PRO A 31 32.29 0.90 25.45
C PRO A 31 32.70 2.11 24.55
N ALA A 32 32.09 3.31 24.58
CA ALA A 32 31.74 4.25 25.65
C ALA A 32 32.93 5.07 26.22
N GLN A 33 33.03 6.35 25.82
CA GLN A 33 33.55 7.55 26.54
C GLN A 33 33.51 8.76 25.55
N GLN A 34 32.91 9.92 25.86
CA GLN A 34 33.34 11.00 26.79
C GLN A 34 34.70 11.62 26.40
N ALA A 35 34.90 12.95 26.36
CA ALA A 35 34.01 14.10 26.61
C ALA A 35 34.54 15.38 25.90
N GLU A 36 33.83 16.51 26.05
CA GLU A 36 34.29 17.85 25.69
C GLU A 36 35.59 18.26 26.43
N PRO A 37 36.22 19.39 26.04
CA PRO A 37 36.03 20.54 26.93
C PRO A 37 35.69 21.87 26.25
N THR A 38 35.12 22.74 27.07
CA THR A 38 34.43 24.01 26.80
C THR A 38 35.39 25.23 26.73
N GLN A 39 34.79 26.42 26.52
CA GLN A 39 35.29 27.79 26.76
C GLN A 39 35.97 28.44 25.52
N THR A 40 35.80 29.74 25.23
CA THR A 40 35.39 30.88 26.09
C THR A 40 34.48 31.87 25.35
N ALA A 41 33.56 32.51 26.07
CA ALA A 41 32.65 33.53 25.55
C ALA A 41 33.33 34.89 25.25
N MET A 42 32.78 35.66 24.31
CA MET A 42 32.70 37.12 24.40
C MET A 42 31.39 37.63 23.81
N THR A 43 30.59 38.32 24.63
CA THR A 43 29.35 38.97 24.22
C THR A 43 29.64 40.39 23.77
N LEU A 44 29.22 40.76 22.55
CA LEU A 44 29.04 42.17 22.18
C LEU A 44 27.69 42.34 21.47
N THR A 45 26.84 43.14 22.10
CA THR A 45 25.60 43.70 21.52
C THR A 45 25.92 44.61 20.34
N ASN A 46 25.12 44.59 19.26
CA ASN A 46 24.08 45.61 19.04
C ASN A 46 23.26 45.41 17.74
N THR A 47 22.01 45.88 17.75
CA THR A 47 21.18 46.36 16.61
C THR A 47 21.09 45.56 15.30
N ASN A 48 19.89 45.03 15.04
CA ASN A 48 19.32 44.89 13.68
C ASN A 48 19.38 46.23 12.93
N PRO A 49 19.57 46.18 11.60
CA PRO A 49 18.48 46.65 10.75
C PRO A 49 18.02 45.61 9.72
N GLU A 50 16.71 45.58 9.54
CA GLU A 50 15.98 44.81 8.53
C GLU A 50 16.43 45.16 7.10
N THR A 51 17.03 44.20 6.38
CA THR A 51 17.05 44.17 4.91
C THR A 51 17.19 42.72 4.43
N THR A 52 16.16 42.21 3.76
CA THR A 52 16.16 40.88 3.14
C THR A 52 16.84 40.91 1.77
N PRO A 53 17.88 40.10 1.53
CA PRO A 53 18.19 39.60 0.20
C PRO A 53 17.56 38.21 0.03
N LEU A 54 16.76 38.08 -1.03
CA LEU A 54 16.16 36.82 -1.48
C LEU A 54 17.28 35.82 -1.82
N GLY A 55 17.45 34.77 -1.01
CA GLY A 55 18.63 33.89 -1.09
C GLY A 55 18.39 32.46 -0.63
N THR A 56 18.10 31.59 -1.61
CA THR A 56 18.41 30.15 -1.58
C THR A 56 17.86 29.33 -0.40
N GLU A 57 16.54 29.29 -0.22
CA GLU A 57 15.89 28.14 0.44
C GLU A 57 15.69 27.01 -0.59
N LEU A 58 16.81 26.48 -1.09
CA LEU A 58 16.87 25.55 -2.21
C LEU A 58 17.94 24.46 -1.98
N ALA A 59 17.90 23.80 -0.81
CA ALA A 59 18.65 22.57 -0.54
C ALA A 59 18.19 21.85 0.75
N SER A 60 17.00 21.24 0.77
CA SER A 60 16.79 20.01 1.55
C SER A 60 15.70 19.08 0.96
N GLN A 61 15.60 19.04 -0.37
CA GLN A 61 15.21 17.78 -1.01
C GLN A 61 16.48 16.97 -1.23
N ALA A 62 16.88 16.22 -0.20
CA ALA A 62 17.76 15.08 -0.42
C ALA A 62 16.95 14.06 -1.24
N GLN A 63 17.04 14.16 -2.57
CA GLN A 63 16.38 13.26 -3.50
C GLN A 63 16.98 11.86 -3.32
N SER A 64 16.38 11.10 -2.42
CA SER A 64 16.56 9.65 -2.33
C SER A 64 16.26 9.07 -3.70
N SER A 65 17.26 8.47 -4.34
CA SER A 65 17.11 7.70 -5.56
C SER A 65 16.43 6.36 -5.25
N SER A 66 15.20 6.45 -4.74
CA SER A 66 14.32 5.30 -4.52
C SER A 66 14.22 4.50 -5.80
N LYS A 67 14.36 3.18 -5.66
CA LYS A 67 14.12 2.19 -6.72
C LYS A 67 12.68 2.22 -7.27
N TYR A 68 11.78 2.91 -6.55
CA TYR A 68 10.35 2.98 -6.79
C TYR A 68 9.87 4.43 -6.77
N GLU A 69 9.04 4.81 -7.75
CA GLU A 69 8.31 6.07 -7.80
C GLU A 69 7.25 6.08 -6.69
N ALA A 70 7.36 6.99 -5.72
CA ALA A 70 6.37 7.14 -4.66
C ALA A 70 5.11 7.78 -5.23
N LEU A 71 3.98 7.07 -5.14
CA LEU A 71 2.67 7.53 -5.60
C LEU A 71 1.72 7.78 -4.43
N ASN A 72 0.72 8.61 -4.69
CA ASN A 72 -0.51 8.71 -3.91
C ASN A 72 -1.67 8.02 -4.65
N TRP A 73 -2.83 7.93 -4.02
CA TRP A 73 -4.00 7.25 -4.59
C TRP A 73 -4.61 8.02 -5.76
N GLU A 74 -4.51 9.34 -5.75
CA GLU A 74 -4.94 10.23 -6.84
C GLU A 74 -4.12 9.99 -8.13
N SER A 75 -2.88 9.49 -8.03
CA SER A 75 -2.06 9.14 -9.21
C SER A 75 -2.63 7.97 -10.02
N LEU A 76 -3.51 7.16 -9.42
CA LEU A 76 -4.20 6.04 -10.08
C LEU A 76 -5.47 6.49 -10.82
N GLU A 77 -5.90 7.73 -10.64
CA GLU A 77 -7.07 8.31 -11.29
C GLU A 77 -6.69 8.90 -12.66
N LEU A 78 -7.67 9.00 -13.57
CA LEU A 78 -7.52 9.84 -14.75
C LEU A 78 -8.08 11.25 -14.48
N PRO A 79 -7.49 12.32 -15.06
CA PRO A 79 -8.01 13.67 -14.92
C PRO A 79 -9.50 13.76 -15.28
N GLY A 80 -10.30 14.43 -14.46
CA GLY A 80 -11.75 14.55 -14.61
C GLY A 80 -12.56 13.33 -14.16
N GLN A 81 -11.91 12.24 -13.73
CA GLN A 81 -12.55 10.97 -13.35
C GLN A 81 -12.14 10.49 -11.94
N GLY A 82 -11.36 11.31 -11.23
CA GLY A 82 -11.03 11.09 -9.82
C GLY A 82 -12.11 11.60 -8.87
N LEU A 83 -12.07 11.16 -7.61
CA LEU A 83 -13.07 11.51 -6.59
C LEU A 83 -13.26 13.03 -6.46
N ALA A 84 -12.16 13.78 -6.39
CA ALA A 84 -12.21 15.23 -6.23
C ALA A 84 -12.81 15.97 -7.44
N ASP A 85 -12.68 15.43 -8.66
CA ASP A 85 -13.26 16.02 -9.88
C ASP A 85 -14.74 15.67 -10.01
N ILE A 86 -15.11 14.42 -9.70
CA ILE A 86 -16.51 13.97 -9.67
C ILE A 86 -17.29 14.72 -8.58
N MET A 87 -16.78 14.81 -7.35
CA MET A 87 -17.41 15.62 -6.29
C MET A 87 -17.62 17.07 -6.74
N ARG A 88 -16.63 17.70 -7.39
CA ARG A 88 -16.74 19.09 -7.90
C ARG A 88 -17.81 19.25 -8.97
N LYS A 89 -18.01 18.23 -9.83
CA LYS A 89 -19.08 18.19 -10.83
C LYS A 89 -20.47 18.10 -10.18
N TYR A 90 -20.61 17.29 -9.14
CA TYR A 90 -21.90 17.00 -8.49
C TYR A 90 -22.30 18.01 -7.40
N GLN A 91 -21.34 18.68 -6.75
CA GLN A 91 -21.59 19.67 -5.69
C GLN A 91 -22.67 20.72 -6.04
N PRO A 92 -22.61 21.46 -7.17
CA PRO A 92 -23.63 22.46 -7.47
C PRO A 92 -25.02 21.87 -7.73
N MET A 93 -25.14 20.57 -7.99
CA MET A 93 -26.43 19.87 -8.11
C MET A 93 -26.96 19.46 -6.73
N LEU A 94 -26.07 19.02 -5.82
CA LEU A 94 -26.41 18.76 -4.41
C LEU A 94 -26.90 20.04 -3.72
N ASP A 95 -26.23 21.16 -3.95
CA ASP A 95 -26.58 22.48 -3.37
C ASP A 95 -27.97 23.01 -3.81
N GLN A 96 -28.60 22.38 -4.80
CA GLN A 96 -29.94 22.73 -5.32
C GLN A 96 -31.06 21.80 -4.81
N ILE A 97 -30.71 20.71 -4.11
CA ILE A 97 -31.68 19.75 -3.57
C ILE A 97 -32.17 20.26 -2.21
N SER A 98 -33.49 20.24 -2.01
CA SER A 98 -34.10 20.55 -0.72
C SER A 98 -33.93 19.38 0.25
N ASP A 99 -33.72 19.65 1.53
CA ASP A 99 -33.72 18.64 2.61
C ASP A 99 -35.03 17.82 2.66
N GLU A 100 -36.13 18.37 2.11
CA GLU A 100 -37.43 17.70 1.99
C GLU A 100 -37.51 16.72 0.79
N ASP A 101 -36.60 16.80 -0.18
CA ASP A 101 -36.56 15.97 -1.39
C ASP A 101 -35.43 14.92 -1.33
N GLY A 102 -35.54 14.02 -0.36
CA GLY A 102 -34.59 12.92 -0.18
C GLY A 102 -34.49 12.00 -1.41
N GLU A 103 -35.54 11.86 -2.21
CA GLU A 103 -35.52 11.01 -3.42
C GLU A 103 -34.63 11.62 -4.52
N ALA A 104 -34.63 12.95 -4.69
CA ALA A 104 -33.67 13.62 -5.57
C ALA A 104 -32.23 13.47 -5.06
N GLY A 105 -32.02 13.60 -3.74
CA GLY A 105 -30.73 13.39 -3.09
C GLY A 105 -30.16 12.00 -3.36
N ASP A 106 -30.93 10.96 -3.04
CA ASP A 106 -30.54 9.55 -3.24
C ASP A 106 -30.21 9.24 -4.70
N LYS A 107 -31.02 9.75 -5.65
CA LYS A 107 -30.75 9.58 -7.09
C LYS A 107 -29.44 10.22 -7.52
N LEU A 108 -29.17 11.44 -7.05
CA LEU A 108 -27.95 12.16 -7.42
C LEU A 108 -26.70 11.49 -6.82
N MET A 109 -26.78 11.05 -5.57
CA MET A 109 -25.72 10.27 -4.92
C MET A 109 -25.48 8.92 -5.63
N ALA A 110 -26.53 8.23 -6.07
CA ALA A 110 -26.42 7.00 -6.84
C ALA A 110 -25.76 7.22 -8.22
N GLN A 111 -26.07 8.33 -8.91
CA GLN A 111 -25.40 8.72 -10.15
C GLN A 111 -23.90 8.98 -9.93
N MET A 112 -23.57 9.76 -8.90
CA MET A 112 -22.19 10.06 -8.53
C MET A 112 -21.39 8.78 -8.19
N GLN A 113 -21.97 7.88 -7.40
CA GLN A 113 -21.36 6.58 -7.08
C GLN A 113 -21.21 5.69 -8.32
N SER A 114 -22.15 5.75 -9.26
CA SER A 114 -22.05 5.04 -10.54
C SER A 114 -20.88 5.54 -11.39
N GLU A 115 -20.64 6.86 -11.45
CA GLU A 115 -19.47 7.42 -12.14
C GLU A 115 -18.17 6.99 -11.46
N LEU A 116 -18.07 7.07 -10.13
CA LEU A 116 -16.91 6.58 -9.38
C LEU A 116 -16.63 5.09 -9.65
N ASN A 117 -17.66 4.24 -9.60
CA ASN A 117 -17.52 2.80 -9.80
C ASN A 117 -17.13 2.41 -11.24
N THR A 118 -17.44 3.27 -12.22
CA THR A 118 -17.10 3.06 -13.63
C THR A 118 -15.83 3.79 -14.07
N ALA A 119 -15.18 4.53 -13.14
CA ALA A 119 -13.97 5.27 -13.43
C ALA A 119 -12.83 4.33 -13.89
N PRO A 120 -12.21 4.58 -15.06
CA PRO A 120 -11.18 3.73 -15.60
C PRO A 120 -9.87 3.85 -14.83
N THR A 121 -9.00 2.87 -15.04
CA THR A 121 -7.60 2.91 -14.60
C THR A 121 -6.76 3.87 -15.44
N ASN A 122 -5.66 4.34 -14.86
CA ASN A 122 -4.63 5.12 -15.53
C ASN A 122 -3.64 4.19 -16.27
N PRO A 123 -3.71 4.06 -17.61
CA PRO A 123 -2.86 3.13 -18.37
C PRO A 123 -1.38 3.54 -18.36
N ALA A 124 -1.05 4.79 -18.06
CA ALA A 124 0.33 5.28 -18.00
C ALA A 124 1.12 4.73 -16.79
N LEU A 125 0.45 4.05 -15.86
CA LEU A 125 1.10 3.34 -14.76
C LEU A 125 1.63 1.96 -15.17
N ASN A 126 1.18 1.37 -16.27
CA ASN A 126 1.49 -0.03 -16.59
C ASN A 126 3.00 -0.28 -16.74
N GLY A 127 3.52 -1.22 -15.94
CA GLY A 127 4.94 -1.57 -15.92
C GLY A 127 5.83 -0.62 -15.10
N LYS A 128 5.27 0.42 -14.46
CA LYS A 128 6.05 1.30 -13.57
C LYS A 128 6.50 0.57 -12.30
N ARG A 129 7.69 0.93 -11.82
CA ARG A 129 8.18 0.58 -10.48
C ARG A 129 7.64 1.60 -9.49
N ILE A 130 6.65 1.23 -8.69
CA ILE A 130 5.96 2.15 -7.78
C ILE A 130 6.12 1.76 -6.32
N GLN A 131 5.91 2.73 -5.44
CA GLN A 131 5.68 2.56 -4.02
C GLN A 131 4.39 3.28 -3.65
N LEU A 132 3.47 2.60 -2.96
CA LEU A 132 2.18 3.15 -2.54
C LEU A 132 1.89 2.75 -1.10
N LYS A 133 1.37 3.69 -0.30
CA LYS A 133 0.91 3.45 1.07
C LYS A 133 -0.59 3.11 1.07
N GLY A 134 -1.02 2.16 1.90
CA GLY A 134 -2.44 1.81 2.01
C GLY A 134 -2.72 0.76 3.08
N PHE A 135 -3.95 0.27 3.13
CA PHE A 135 -4.40 -0.73 4.10
C PHE A 135 -4.63 -2.10 3.45
N VAL A 136 -4.64 -3.15 4.27
CA VAL A 136 -4.64 -4.56 3.82
C VAL A 136 -6.00 -5.21 4.08
N SER A 137 -6.69 -5.61 3.02
CA SER A 137 -7.88 -6.47 3.09
C SER A 137 -7.52 -7.89 2.61
N PRO A 138 -7.26 -8.85 3.51
CA PRO A 138 -6.66 -10.14 3.17
C PRO A 138 -7.58 -11.07 2.36
N LEU A 139 -7.00 -11.79 1.40
CA LEU A 139 -7.67 -12.76 0.51
C LEU A 139 -7.19 -14.21 0.73
N GLU A 140 -5.91 -14.38 1.08
CA GLU A 140 -5.28 -15.65 1.47
C GLU A 140 -4.20 -15.43 2.54
N VAL A 141 -4.12 -16.38 3.47
CA VAL A 141 -3.15 -16.40 4.59
C VAL A 141 -2.32 -17.68 4.49
N ASP A 142 -1.05 -17.59 4.89
CA ASP A 142 -0.24 -18.76 5.21
C ASP A 142 -0.52 -19.22 6.64
N ASP A 143 -1.34 -20.26 6.81
CA ASP A 143 -1.66 -20.79 8.15
C ASP A 143 -0.44 -21.33 8.92
N GLN A 144 0.63 -21.74 8.22
CA GLN A 144 1.86 -22.21 8.87
C GLN A 144 2.75 -21.05 9.34
N ARG A 145 2.72 -19.93 8.61
CA ARG A 145 3.62 -18.78 8.84
C ARG A 145 2.95 -17.57 9.49
N GLY A 146 1.61 -17.55 9.55
CA GLY A 146 0.80 -16.43 10.03
C GLY A 146 0.90 -15.17 9.16
N SER A 147 1.36 -15.29 7.90
CA SER A 147 1.63 -14.17 7.00
C SER A 147 0.62 -14.09 5.86
N VAL A 148 0.29 -12.88 5.41
CA VAL A 148 -0.65 -12.68 4.29
C VAL A 148 0.01 -13.11 2.96
N LYS A 149 -0.66 -13.92 2.15
CA LYS A 149 -0.16 -14.36 0.82
C LYS A 149 -0.76 -13.57 -0.34
N GLU A 150 -2.01 -13.16 -0.20
CA GLU A 150 -2.75 -12.41 -1.21
C GLU A 150 -3.69 -11.44 -0.49
N PHE A 151 -3.76 -10.20 -0.94
CA PHE A 151 -4.66 -9.19 -0.37
C PHE A 151 -5.03 -8.11 -1.38
N LEU A 152 -6.05 -7.32 -1.04
CA LEU A 152 -6.34 -6.05 -1.68
C LEU A 152 -5.67 -4.92 -0.91
N LEU A 153 -4.81 -4.15 -1.59
CA LEU A 153 -4.35 -2.86 -1.08
C LEU A 153 -5.42 -1.81 -1.41
N VAL A 154 -5.81 -1.03 -0.41
CA VAL A 154 -6.92 -0.07 -0.47
C VAL A 154 -6.57 1.26 0.23
N PRO A 155 -7.18 2.40 -0.15
CA PRO A 155 -6.85 3.72 0.39
C PRO A 155 -7.24 3.95 1.85
N TYR A 156 -8.22 3.21 2.39
CA TYR A 156 -8.72 3.40 3.74
C TYR A 156 -8.94 2.08 4.50
N PHE A 157 -8.80 2.13 5.82
CA PHE A 157 -8.97 0.98 6.70
C PHE A 157 -10.38 0.39 6.61
N GLY A 158 -10.48 -0.95 6.68
CA GLY A 158 -11.76 -1.67 6.69
C GLY A 158 -12.47 -1.78 5.33
N ALA A 159 -11.91 -1.26 4.24
CA ALA A 159 -12.51 -1.40 2.92
C ALA A 159 -12.66 -2.87 2.50
N CYS A 160 -13.71 -3.16 1.73
CA CYS A 160 -14.08 -4.51 1.26
C CYS A 160 -14.51 -5.51 2.34
N ILE A 161 -14.28 -5.25 3.64
CA ILE A 161 -14.62 -6.16 4.76
C ILE A 161 -15.63 -5.58 5.75
N HIS A 162 -15.62 -4.27 5.99
CA HIS A 162 -16.54 -3.57 6.90
C HIS A 162 -17.40 -2.54 6.17
N VAL A 163 -16.87 -1.96 5.08
CA VAL A 163 -17.55 -1.00 4.21
C VAL A 163 -17.41 -1.47 2.75
N PRO A 164 -18.22 -0.96 1.81
CA PRO A 164 -18.15 -1.33 0.40
C PRO A 164 -16.73 -1.20 -0.19
N PRO A 165 -16.37 -2.03 -1.19
CA PRO A 165 -15.11 -1.90 -1.90
C PRO A 165 -14.92 -0.51 -2.52
N PRO A 166 -13.69 0.00 -2.61
CA PRO A 166 -13.38 1.14 -3.46
C PRO A 166 -13.62 0.80 -4.95
N PRO A 167 -13.67 1.80 -5.83
CA PRO A 167 -13.63 1.60 -7.28
C PRO A 167 -12.46 0.72 -7.74
N VAL A 168 -12.57 0.16 -8.95
CA VAL A 168 -11.52 -0.71 -9.53
C VAL A 168 -10.19 0.02 -9.75
N ASN A 169 -10.24 1.33 -10.01
CA ASN A 169 -9.06 2.20 -10.11
C ASN A 169 -8.54 2.69 -8.74
N GLN A 170 -9.12 2.22 -7.64
CA GLN A 170 -8.71 2.49 -6.26
C GLN A 170 -8.53 1.19 -5.44
N THR A 171 -8.41 0.05 -6.12
CA THR A 171 -8.22 -1.27 -5.50
C THR A 171 -7.15 -2.06 -6.26
N ILE A 172 -6.11 -2.52 -5.56
CA ILE A 172 -4.97 -3.23 -6.15
C ILE A 172 -4.87 -4.64 -5.56
N LEU A 173 -4.81 -5.66 -6.41
CA LEU A 173 -4.47 -7.03 -5.97
C LEU A 173 -2.95 -7.13 -5.73
N VAL A 174 -2.55 -7.51 -4.52
CA VAL A 174 -1.13 -7.66 -4.16
C VAL A 174 -0.81 -9.11 -3.81
N ARG A 175 0.24 -9.65 -4.44
CA ARG A 175 0.91 -10.90 -4.05
C ARG A 175 2.35 -10.58 -3.63
N PRO A 176 2.70 -10.63 -2.34
CA PRO A 176 4.05 -10.39 -1.86
C PRO A 176 5.03 -11.48 -2.31
N GLN A 177 6.33 -11.14 -2.35
CA GLN A 177 7.38 -12.17 -2.42
C GLN A 177 7.35 -13.02 -1.15
N ALA A 178 7.81 -14.26 -1.27
CA ALA A 178 8.14 -15.07 -0.10
C ALA A 178 9.03 -14.27 0.88
N ASP A 179 8.69 -14.31 2.17
CA ASP A 179 9.36 -13.60 3.25
C ASP A 179 9.29 -12.06 3.22
N LYS A 180 8.55 -11.44 2.26
CA LYS A 180 8.38 -9.98 2.12
C LYS A 180 6.92 -9.53 2.27
N SER A 181 6.23 -10.19 3.20
CA SER A 181 4.85 -9.89 3.58
C SER A 181 4.75 -9.51 5.06
N ILE A 182 3.60 -8.96 5.44
CA ILE A 182 3.25 -8.71 6.84
C ILE A 182 2.55 -9.92 7.48
N ARG A 183 2.57 -9.93 8.81
CA ARG A 183 1.81 -10.86 9.65
C ARG A 183 0.33 -10.51 9.65
N MET A 184 -0.53 -11.51 9.88
CA MET A 184 -1.97 -11.27 10.12
C MET A 184 -2.22 -10.37 11.32
N GLU A 185 -1.35 -10.42 12.34
CA GLU A 185 -1.41 -9.54 13.51
C GLU A 185 -0.91 -8.11 13.23
N GLN A 186 -0.75 -7.70 11.97
CA GLN A 186 -0.30 -6.35 11.57
C GLN A 186 -1.23 -5.67 10.55
N ILE A 187 -2.29 -6.33 10.07
CA ILE A 187 -3.15 -5.82 8.98
C ILE A 187 -3.99 -4.58 9.33
N TYR A 188 -4.04 -4.22 10.62
CA TYR A 188 -4.77 -3.03 11.10
C TYR A 188 -3.96 -1.74 10.95
N GLU A 189 -2.63 -1.82 10.81
CA GLU A 189 -1.79 -0.68 10.47
C GLU A 189 -1.66 -0.54 8.95
N PRO A 190 -1.43 0.67 8.42
CA PRO A 190 -1.10 0.85 7.02
C PRO A 190 0.27 0.22 6.68
N VAL A 191 0.41 -0.17 5.42
CA VAL A 191 1.63 -0.74 4.84
C VAL A 191 2.14 0.12 3.69
N THR A 192 3.43 0.00 3.43
CA THR A 192 4.08 0.45 2.20
C THR A 192 4.24 -0.76 1.28
N VAL A 193 3.62 -0.73 0.10
CA VAL A 193 3.78 -1.74 -0.95
C VAL A 193 4.67 -1.20 -2.05
N SER A 194 5.74 -1.92 -2.38
CA SER A 194 6.69 -1.55 -3.44
C SER A 194 6.84 -2.69 -4.46
N GLY A 195 6.72 -2.39 -5.75
CA GLY A 195 6.78 -3.42 -6.79
C GLY A 195 6.64 -2.86 -8.20
N VAL A 196 6.29 -3.73 -9.16
CA VAL A 196 5.90 -3.33 -10.52
C VAL A 196 4.38 -3.43 -10.61
N ILE A 197 3.70 -2.33 -10.95
CA ILE A 197 2.25 -2.31 -11.13
C ILE A 197 1.87 -2.71 -12.56
N SER A 198 0.91 -3.63 -12.69
CA SER A 198 0.23 -3.90 -13.96
C SER A 198 -1.16 -3.28 -13.95
N VAL A 199 -1.59 -2.81 -15.12
CA VAL A 199 -2.96 -2.32 -15.36
C VAL A 199 -3.75 -3.46 -16.00
N GLU A 200 -4.16 -4.40 -15.17
CA GLU A 200 -4.80 -5.65 -15.58
C GLU A 200 -5.94 -5.99 -14.63
N ALA A 201 -7.16 -6.05 -15.17
CA ALA A 201 -8.35 -6.33 -14.38
C ALA A 201 -8.39 -7.79 -13.91
N ALA A 202 -8.80 -8.01 -12.66
CA ALA A 202 -9.00 -9.34 -12.10
C ALA A 202 -10.21 -9.39 -11.16
N GLN A 203 -10.83 -10.56 -11.07
CA GLN A 203 -11.89 -10.84 -10.10
C GLN A 203 -11.28 -11.52 -8.87
N THR A 204 -11.57 -11.01 -7.67
CA THR A 204 -11.13 -11.60 -6.40
C THR A 204 -12.33 -12.01 -5.54
N LYS A 205 -12.09 -12.63 -4.39
CA LYS A 205 -13.15 -13.03 -3.44
C LYS A 205 -13.90 -11.84 -2.80
N LEU A 206 -13.27 -10.65 -2.75
CA LEU A 206 -13.82 -9.48 -2.08
C LEU A 206 -14.26 -8.37 -3.06
N ALA A 207 -13.50 -8.15 -4.14
CA ALA A 207 -13.78 -7.08 -5.10
C ALA A 207 -13.19 -7.37 -6.51
N PRO A 208 -13.76 -6.77 -7.57
CA PRO A 208 -13.01 -6.56 -8.81
C PRO A 208 -11.84 -5.59 -8.57
N VAL A 209 -10.73 -5.76 -9.29
CA VAL A 209 -9.58 -4.84 -9.27
C VAL A 209 -9.24 -4.37 -10.68
N GLY A 210 -8.66 -3.17 -10.79
CA GLY A 210 -8.10 -2.66 -12.04
C GLY A 210 -6.57 -2.77 -12.14
N TYR A 211 -5.90 -3.05 -11.02
CA TYR A 211 -4.44 -3.11 -10.92
C TYR A 211 -3.96 -4.34 -10.15
N GLN A 212 -2.73 -4.78 -10.44
CA GLN A 212 -2.06 -5.82 -9.67
C GLN A 212 -0.60 -5.44 -9.39
N ILE A 213 -0.05 -5.90 -8.25
CA ILE A 213 1.38 -5.88 -7.96
C ILE A 213 1.77 -7.28 -7.49
N LEU A 214 2.50 -8.00 -8.34
CA LEU A 214 3.00 -9.35 -8.06
C LEU A 214 4.47 -9.28 -7.65
N GLU A 215 4.92 -10.26 -6.86
CA GLU A 215 6.26 -10.27 -6.26
C GLU A 215 6.58 -8.96 -5.52
N ALA A 216 5.60 -8.46 -4.74
CA ALA A 216 5.69 -7.20 -4.02
C ALA A 216 6.59 -7.28 -2.77
N LEU A 217 7.29 -6.19 -2.46
CA LEU A 217 7.82 -5.94 -1.13
C LEU A 217 6.76 -5.21 -0.31
N VAL A 218 6.33 -5.80 0.80
CA VAL A 218 5.38 -5.19 1.74
C VAL A 218 6.06 -4.99 3.09
N GLU A 219 6.03 -3.76 3.57
CA GLU A 219 6.61 -3.34 4.85
C GLU A 219 5.55 -2.59 5.66
N PRO A 220 5.47 -2.75 7.00
CA PRO A 220 4.65 -1.89 7.83
C PRO A 220 5.04 -0.42 7.64
N LEU A 221 4.06 0.49 7.64
CA LEU A 221 4.37 1.93 7.62
C LEU A 221 5.12 2.30 8.92
N LYS A 222 6.18 3.10 8.80
CA LYS A 222 6.96 3.52 9.97
C LYS A 222 6.29 4.71 10.64
N PRO A 223 6.35 4.86 11.97
CA PRO A 223 5.77 6.01 12.66
C PRO A 223 6.31 7.39 12.25
N SER A 224 7.49 7.46 11.61
CA SER A 224 8.04 8.67 10.99
C SER A 224 7.38 9.07 9.68
N ASP A 225 6.58 8.17 9.11
CA ASP A 225 6.08 8.24 7.74
C ASP A 225 4.53 8.33 7.71
N TYR A 226 3.88 8.58 8.87
CA TYR A 226 2.48 8.99 8.97
C TYR A 226 2.30 10.45 8.52
#